data_AF-A0A352WL20-F1
#
_entry.id   AF-A0A352WL20-F1
#
_cell.length_a   1.000
_cell.length_b   1.000
_cell.length_c   1.000
_cell.angle_alpha   90.00
_cell.angle_beta   90.00
_cell.angle_gamma   90.00
#
_symmetry.space_group_name_H-M   'P 1'
#
loop_
_entity.id
_entity.type
_entity.pdbx_description
1 polymer ?
#
loop_
_entity_poly.entity_id
_entity_poly.type
_entity_poly.pdbx_seq_one_letter_code
_entity_poly.pdbx_strand_id
1 'polypeptide(L)'
;MLNKLVRILVGIAIVGGLLWAAYTFLPLNLTGGVRQWLQETFHSDLKPVADAARDAEVYTVDPLTKKMVKSGITYKELIEKNCDSVSWYVTESGDGWDVECNGYKVTIQVDDLVTPNNSKTWTDAHLTMVCSVERDTYGNYKLTNIRMFINDDPELSPDYVNLVIDDLLSKVNP
;
A
#
# COMPACT_ATOMS: atom_id res chain seq x y z
N MET A 1 18.13 26.70 39.81
CA MET A 1 17.96 25.49 38.96
C MET A 1 16.76 25.57 38.02
N LEU A 2 15.63 26.16 38.45
CA LEU A 2 14.41 26.35 37.65
C LEU A 2 14.63 26.98 36.26
N ASN A 3 15.45 28.03 36.17
CA ASN A 3 15.71 28.73 34.89
C ASN A 3 16.49 27.88 33.86
N LYS A 4 17.34 26.95 34.32
CA LYS A 4 18.01 25.98 33.44
C LYS A 4 17.02 24.91 32.94
N LEU A 5 16.13 24.47 33.82
CA LEU A 5 15.12 23.45 33.52
C LEU A 5 14.06 23.95 32.52
N VAL A 6 13.63 25.22 32.67
CA VAL A 6 12.74 25.88 31.72
C VAL A 6 13.38 26.04 30.34
N ARG A 7 14.67 26.40 30.25
CA ARG A 7 15.37 26.47 28.95
C ARG A 7 15.47 25.13 28.24
N ILE A 8 15.71 24.05 28.99
CA ILE A 8 15.75 22.69 28.43
C ILE A 8 14.36 22.29 27.92
N LEU A 9 13.29 22.53 28.69
CA LEU A 9 11.92 22.25 28.28
C LEU A 9 11.49 23.05 27.04
N VAL A 10 11.87 24.33 26.97
CA VAL A 10 11.61 25.17 25.78
C VAL A 10 12.39 24.64 24.56
N GLY A 11 13.64 24.20 24.75
CA GLY A 11 14.42 23.56 23.69
C GLY A 11 13.73 22.30 23.15
N ILE A 12 13.26 21.42 24.03
CA ILE A 12 12.51 20.21 23.65
C ILE A 12 11.20 20.58 22.93
N ALA A 13 10.47 21.58 23.41
CA ALA A 13 9.23 22.03 22.77
C ALA A 13 9.47 22.59 21.35
N ILE A 14 10.54 23.35 21.13
CA ILE A 14 10.91 23.87 19.81
C ILE A 14 11.29 22.72 18.87
N VAL A 15 12.13 21.78 19.32
CA VAL A 15 12.52 20.62 18.51
C VAL A 15 11.32 19.74 18.20
N GLY A 16 10.46 19.47 19.19
CA GLY A 16 9.22 18.73 19.00
C GLY A 16 8.26 19.41 18.02
N GLY A 17 8.12 20.74 18.10
CA GLY A 17 7.30 21.53 17.17
C GLY A 17 7.84 21.50 15.74
N LEU A 18 9.16 21.60 15.56
CA LEU A 18 9.81 21.48 14.25
C LEU A 18 9.65 20.09 13.65
N LEU A 19 9.80 19.03 14.47
CA LEU A 19 9.59 17.65 14.03
C LEU A 19 8.13 17.40 13.66
N TRP A 20 7.18 17.96 14.42
CA TRP A 20 5.76 17.87 14.10
C TRP A 20 5.42 18.60 12.81
N ALA A 21 5.96 19.80 12.59
CA ALA A 21 5.79 20.53 11.34
C ALA A 21 6.42 19.80 10.14
N ALA A 22 7.61 19.23 10.31
CA ALA A 22 8.22 18.39 9.27
C ALA A 22 7.31 17.19 8.95
N TYR A 23 6.74 16.53 9.95
CA TYR A 23 5.81 15.42 9.75
C TYR A 23 4.51 15.81 9.02
N THR A 24 3.95 17.00 9.29
CA THR A 24 2.69 17.43 8.65
C THR A 24 2.86 17.93 7.22
N PHE A 25 4.03 18.47 6.87
CA PHE A 25 4.28 19.05 5.54
C PHE A 25 5.10 18.16 4.59
N LEU A 26 5.69 17.07 5.08
CA LEU A 26 6.45 16.16 4.22
C LEU A 26 5.50 15.26 3.41
N PRO A 27 5.76 15.07 2.12
CA PRO A 27 4.94 14.24 1.24
C PRO A 27 4.93 12.77 1.71
N LEU A 28 3.82 12.08 1.42
CA LEU A 28 3.54 10.71 1.88
C LEU A 28 4.57 9.69 1.40
N ASN A 29 5.27 9.94 0.30
CA ASN A 29 6.39 9.11 -0.15
C ASN A 29 7.59 9.08 0.82
N LEU A 30 7.74 10.13 1.64
CA LEU A 30 8.77 10.23 2.69
C LEU A 30 8.21 9.90 4.08
N THR A 31 6.95 10.23 4.35
CA THR A 31 6.32 10.02 5.67
C THR A 31 5.59 8.69 5.81
N GLY A 32 5.23 8.03 4.71
CA GLY A 32 4.44 6.80 4.70
C GLY A 32 5.11 5.67 5.49
N GLY A 33 6.40 5.43 5.26
CA GLY A 33 7.16 4.43 6.02
C GLY A 33 7.24 4.75 7.52
N VAL A 34 7.34 6.04 7.87
CA VAL A 34 7.33 6.49 9.27
C VAL A 34 5.95 6.30 9.90
N ARG A 35 4.87 6.59 9.16
CA ARG A 35 3.49 6.37 9.62
C ARG A 35 3.21 4.90 9.87
N GLN A 36 3.60 4.04 8.94
CA GLN A 36 3.54 2.60 9.12
C GLN A 36 4.32 2.16 10.37
N TRP A 37 5.57 2.61 10.51
CA TRP A 37 6.40 2.28 11.66
C TRP A 37 5.78 2.72 12.99
N LEU A 38 5.24 3.95 13.05
CA LEU A 38 4.54 4.46 14.22
C LEU A 38 3.30 3.62 14.52
N GLN A 39 2.49 3.29 13.52
CA GLN A 39 1.30 2.47 13.70
C GLN A 39 1.64 1.09 14.23
N GLU A 40 2.62 0.40 13.65
CA GLU A 40 3.02 -0.93 14.11
C GLU A 40 3.65 -0.92 15.51
N THR A 41 4.31 0.19 15.88
CA THR A 41 4.94 0.35 17.20
C THR A 41 3.90 0.62 18.30
N PHE A 42 2.91 1.48 18.03
CA PHE A 42 1.93 1.91 19.02
C PHE A 42 0.64 1.08 19.02
N HIS A 43 0.34 0.39 17.91
CA HIS A 43 -0.86 -0.44 17.72
C HIS A 43 -0.44 -1.83 17.19
N SER A 44 0.16 -2.64 18.08
CA SER A 44 0.71 -3.95 17.73
C SER A 44 -0.35 -4.96 17.26
N ASP A 45 -1.61 -4.73 17.59
CA ASP A 45 -2.78 -5.49 17.14
C ASP A 45 -3.12 -5.28 15.66
N LEU A 46 -2.72 -4.14 15.08
CA LEU A 46 -2.90 -3.85 13.65
C LEU A 46 -1.81 -4.47 12.78
N LYS A 47 -0.65 -4.81 13.36
CA LYS A 47 0.44 -5.42 12.60
C LYS A 47 0.02 -6.75 11.94
N PRO A 48 -0.62 -7.71 12.64
CA PRO A 48 -1.14 -8.94 12.02
C PRO A 48 -2.13 -8.70 10.88
N VAL A 49 -2.92 -7.62 10.94
CA VAL A 49 -3.86 -7.23 9.88
C VAL A 49 -3.08 -6.79 8.63
N ALA A 50 -2.08 -5.93 8.82
CA ALA A 50 -1.21 -5.48 7.74
C ALA A 50 -0.41 -6.65 7.13
N ASP A 51 0.12 -7.54 7.98
CA ASP A 51 0.86 -8.73 7.55
C ASP A 51 -0.04 -9.67 6.74
N ALA A 52 -1.32 -9.84 7.10
CA ALA A 52 -2.24 -10.65 6.32
C ALA A 52 -2.49 -10.11 4.90
N ALA A 53 -2.48 -8.79 4.70
CA ALA A 53 -2.55 -8.19 3.37
C ALA A 53 -1.21 -8.31 2.61
N ARG A 54 -0.08 -8.12 3.30
CA ARG A 54 1.28 -8.22 2.72
C ARG A 54 1.62 -9.61 2.25
N ASP A 55 1.32 -10.60 3.07
CA ASP A 55 1.68 -12.01 2.88
C ASP A 55 0.63 -12.78 2.08
N ALA A 56 -0.49 -12.13 1.72
CA ALA A 56 -1.45 -12.70 0.80
C ALA A 56 -0.80 -12.92 -0.58
N GLU A 57 -0.96 -14.14 -1.11
CA GLU A 57 -0.49 -14.49 -2.45
C GLU A 57 -1.33 -13.80 -3.52
N VAL A 58 -0.64 -13.28 -4.53
CA VAL A 58 -1.27 -12.72 -5.72
C VAL A 58 -1.74 -13.87 -6.60
N TYR A 59 -2.98 -13.78 -7.07
CA TYR A 59 -3.54 -14.72 -8.03
C TYR A 59 -3.54 -14.10 -9.42
N THR A 60 -3.20 -14.90 -10.43
CA THR A 60 -3.28 -14.52 -11.84
C THR A 60 -4.19 -15.50 -12.58
N VAL A 61 -4.64 -15.13 -13.77
CA VAL A 61 -5.47 -15.98 -14.62
C VAL A 61 -4.57 -16.78 -15.56
N ASP A 62 -4.64 -18.11 -15.47
CA ASP A 62 -3.98 -18.99 -16.43
C ASP A 62 -4.56 -18.72 -17.85
N PRO A 63 -3.73 -18.32 -18.82
CA PRO A 63 -4.21 -17.94 -20.15
C PRO A 63 -4.83 -19.12 -20.92
N LEU A 64 -4.42 -20.36 -20.62
CA LEU A 64 -4.92 -21.59 -21.24
C LEU A 64 -6.18 -22.10 -20.56
N THR A 65 -6.18 -22.18 -19.22
CA THR A 65 -7.29 -22.79 -18.48
C THR A 65 -8.35 -21.80 -18.00
N LYS A 66 -8.09 -20.49 -18.10
CA LYS A 66 -8.93 -19.39 -17.59
C LYS A 66 -9.26 -19.51 -16.10
N LYS A 67 -8.44 -20.24 -15.34
CA LYS A 67 -8.59 -20.41 -13.89
C LYS A 67 -7.64 -19.49 -13.15
N MET A 68 -8.07 -19.04 -11.97
CA MET A 68 -7.18 -18.36 -11.03
C MET A 68 -6.13 -19.35 -10.54
N VAL A 69 -4.86 -19.02 -10.73
CA VAL A 69 -3.72 -19.78 -10.24
C VAL A 69 -2.88 -18.89 -9.34
N LYS A 70 -2.25 -19.50 -8.33
CA LYS A 70 -1.35 -18.80 -7.41
C LYS A 70 -0.08 -18.43 -8.17
N SER A 71 0.32 -17.15 -8.12
CA SER A 71 1.57 -16.69 -8.73
C SER A 71 2.82 -17.14 -7.98
N GLY A 72 2.68 -17.51 -6.70
CA GLY A 72 3.81 -17.76 -5.79
C GLY A 72 4.50 -16.48 -5.30
N ILE A 73 3.97 -15.30 -5.65
CA ILE A 73 4.45 -13.98 -5.23
C ILE A 73 3.42 -13.38 -4.28
N THR A 74 3.87 -12.74 -3.20
CA THR A 74 2.98 -12.02 -2.27
C THR A 74 2.73 -10.59 -2.71
N TYR A 75 1.67 -9.93 -2.23
CA TYR A 75 1.44 -8.52 -2.53
C TYR A 75 2.58 -7.62 -2.04
N LYS A 76 3.24 -7.99 -0.94
CA LYS A 76 4.46 -7.30 -0.50
C LYS A 76 5.55 -7.36 -1.56
N GLU A 77 5.89 -8.56 -2.02
CA GLU A 77 6.94 -8.75 -3.03
C GLU A 77 6.57 -8.09 -4.36
N LEU A 78 5.30 -8.13 -4.75
CA LEU A 78 4.79 -7.49 -5.96
C LEU A 78 5.06 -5.98 -5.94
N ILE A 79 4.66 -5.31 -4.85
CA ILE A 79 4.72 -3.85 -4.76
C ILE A 79 6.15 -3.37 -4.47
N GLU A 80 6.87 -4.01 -3.55
CA GLU A 80 8.24 -3.61 -3.18
C GLU A 80 9.26 -3.78 -4.32
N LYS A 81 9.03 -4.71 -5.26
CA LYS A 81 9.90 -4.85 -6.44
C LYS A 81 9.59 -3.86 -7.56
N ASN A 82 8.37 -3.32 -7.60
CA ASN A 82 7.91 -2.43 -8.66
C ASN A 82 7.91 -0.95 -8.26
N CYS A 83 8.06 -0.63 -6.98
CA CYS A 83 7.97 0.74 -6.45
C CYS A 83 9.26 1.15 -5.71
N ASP A 84 9.64 2.42 -5.80
CA ASP A 84 10.82 2.97 -5.10
C ASP A 84 10.61 3.10 -3.58
N SER A 85 9.37 3.36 -3.17
CA SER A 85 8.96 3.54 -1.78
C SER A 85 7.57 2.96 -1.60
N VAL A 86 7.37 2.24 -0.50
CA VAL A 86 6.11 1.56 -0.18
C VAL A 86 5.75 1.84 1.28
N SER A 87 4.47 2.08 1.53
CA SER A 87 3.94 2.15 2.89
C SER A 87 2.59 1.47 2.99
N TRP A 88 2.36 0.79 4.11
CA TRP A 88 1.14 0.08 4.42
C TRP A 88 0.52 0.67 5.67
N TYR A 89 -0.74 1.05 5.59
CA TYR A 89 -1.46 1.68 6.69
C TYR A 89 -2.81 1.00 6.91
N VAL A 90 -3.11 0.64 8.14
CA VAL A 90 -4.36 -0.05 8.50
C VAL A 90 -5.37 0.97 9.02
N THR A 91 -6.59 0.91 8.51
CA THR A 91 -7.72 1.70 9.01
C THR A 91 -8.88 0.75 9.32
N GLU A 92 -9.56 0.96 10.45
CA GLU A 92 -10.78 0.21 10.75
C GLU A 92 -11.90 0.62 9.77
N SER A 93 -12.60 -0.36 9.22
CA SER A 93 -13.61 -0.17 8.19
C SER A 93 -14.79 -1.12 8.42
N GLY A 94 -15.88 -0.58 8.98
CA GLY A 94 -17.04 -1.39 9.35
C GLY A 94 -16.68 -2.48 10.37
N ASP A 95 -16.99 -3.74 10.04
CA ASP A 95 -16.70 -4.92 10.87
C ASP A 95 -15.29 -5.52 10.60
N GLY A 96 -14.48 -4.88 9.75
CA GLY A 96 -13.14 -5.32 9.37
C GLY A 96 -12.14 -4.18 9.29
N TRP A 97 -11.15 -4.34 8.42
CA TRP A 97 -10.05 -3.39 8.25
C TRP A 97 -9.77 -3.15 6.77
N ASP A 98 -9.44 -1.92 6.42
CA ASP A 98 -8.85 -1.58 5.13
C ASP A 98 -7.34 -1.34 5.33
N VAL A 99 -6.53 -2.10 4.59
CA VAL A 99 -5.08 -1.92 4.53
C VAL A 99 -4.76 -1.14 3.26
N GLU A 100 -4.44 0.13 3.42
CA GLU A 100 -4.01 1.02 2.35
C GLU A 100 -2.51 0.86 2.09
N CYS A 101 -2.17 0.33 0.92
CA CYS A 101 -0.83 0.21 0.41
C CYS A 101 -0.57 1.33 -0.61
N ASN A 102 0.42 2.18 -0.33
CA ASN A 102 0.85 3.25 -1.20
C ASN A 102 2.23 2.92 -1.77
N GLY A 103 2.31 2.70 -3.08
CA GLY A 103 3.53 2.49 -3.84
C GLY A 103 3.86 3.71 -4.70
N TYR A 104 5.08 4.24 -4.60
CA TYR A 104 5.51 5.44 -5.31
C TYR A 104 6.50 5.15 -6.43
N LYS A 105 6.43 5.99 -7.48
CA LYS A 105 7.27 5.93 -8.68
C LYS A 105 7.19 4.59 -9.41
N VAL A 106 5.98 4.06 -9.52
CA VAL A 106 5.73 2.85 -10.29
C VAL A 106 5.54 3.21 -11.76
N THR A 107 6.03 2.34 -12.65
CA THR A 107 5.67 2.38 -14.08
C THR A 107 4.71 1.25 -14.38
N ILE A 108 3.51 1.57 -14.87
CA ILE A 108 2.44 0.63 -15.18
C ILE A 108 2.11 0.76 -16.66
N GLN A 109 2.05 -0.37 -17.37
CA GLN A 109 1.66 -0.40 -18.78
C GLN A 109 0.63 -1.50 -19.00
N VAL A 110 -0.58 -1.11 -19.41
CA VAL A 110 -1.68 -2.04 -19.68
C VAL A 110 -2.27 -1.76 -21.06
N ASP A 111 -2.86 -2.78 -21.67
CA ASP A 111 -3.62 -2.60 -22.90
C ASP A 111 -4.88 -1.76 -22.63
N ASP A 112 -5.18 -0.82 -23.52
CA ASP A 112 -6.39 -0.01 -23.46
C ASP A 112 -7.61 -0.88 -23.84
N LEU A 113 -8.49 -1.12 -22.87
CA LEU A 113 -9.72 -1.90 -23.07
C LEU A 113 -10.72 -1.22 -24.01
N VAL A 114 -10.60 0.08 -24.25
CA VAL A 114 -11.51 0.87 -25.11
C VAL A 114 -10.97 0.96 -26.55
N THR A 115 -9.65 1.07 -26.70
CA THR A 115 -9.00 1.29 -28.00
C THR A 115 -8.06 0.13 -28.34
N PRO A 116 -8.46 -0.81 -29.22
CA PRO A 116 -7.63 -1.96 -29.57
C PRO A 116 -6.26 -1.54 -30.13
N ASN A 117 -5.20 -2.18 -29.66
CA ASN A 117 -3.78 -1.90 -30.00
C ASN A 117 -3.24 -0.56 -29.49
N ASN A 118 -3.89 0.06 -28.50
CA ASN A 118 -3.31 1.16 -27.75
C ASN A 118 -2.93 0.67 -26.35
N SER A 119 -1.85 1.20 -25.79
CA SER A 119 -1.47 0.92 -24.39
C SER A 119 -1.64 2.17 -23.56
N LYS A 120 -2.25 2.02 -22.38
CA LYS A 120 -2.25 3.06 -21.36
C LYS A 120 -1.02 2.87 -20.47
N THR A 121 -0.16 3.87 -20.45
CA THR A 121 1.07 3.87 -19.66
C THR A 121 1.03 4.98 -18.63
N TRP A 122 1.30 4.63 -17.38
CA TRP A 122 1.57 5.56 -16.30
C TRP A 122 3.04 5.43 -15.91
N THR A 123 3.75 6.55 -15.84
CA THR A 123 5.17 6.60 -15.48
C THR A 123 5.33 7.48 -14.24
N ASP A 124 6.27 7.12 -13.36
CA ASP A 124 6.50 7.77 -12.07
C ASP A 124 5.21 7.97 -11.25
N ALA A 125 4.28 7.02 -11.37
CA ALA A 125 2.95 7.13 -10.79
C ALA A 125 2.92 6.74 -9.32
N HIS A 126 1.86 7.16 -8.64
CA HIS A 126 1.50 6.71 -7.30
C HIS A 126 0.40 5.66 -7.42
N LEU A 127 0.67 4.42 -7.02
CA LEU A 127 -0.32 3.36 -6.94
C LEU A 127 -0.83 3.27 -5.50
N THR A 128 -2.12 3.46 -5.32
CA THR A 128 -2.81 3.18 -4.05
C THR A 128 -3.64 1.91 -4.22
N MET A 129 -3.32 0.90 -3.42
CA MET A 129 -4.06 -0.35 -3.34
C MET A 129 -4.73 -0.44 -1.96
N VAL A 130 -6.06 -0.55 -1.92
CA VAL A 130 -6.82 -0.72 -0.69
C VAL A 130 -7.26 -2.16 -0.59
N CYS A 131 -6.68 -2.87 0.38
CA CYS A 131 -6.91 -4.27 0.68
C CYS A 131 -7.89 -4.41 1.84
N SER A 132 -9.11 -4.86 1.58
CA SER A 132 -10.06 -5.15 2.66
C SER A 132 -9.72 -6.49 3.30
N VAL A 133 -9.60 -6.49 4.62
CA VAL A 133 -9.21 -7.63 5.45
C VAL A 133 -10.28 -7.86 6.50
N GLU A 134 -10.71 -9.12 6.60
CA GLU A 134 -11.68 -9.56 7.60
C GLU A 134 -11.10 -10.67 8.46
N ARG A 135 -11.69 -10.85 9.65
CA ARG A 135 -11.34 -11.94 10.54
C ARG A 135 -12.24 -13.14 10.27
N ASP A 136 -11.63 -14.29 9.98
CA ASP A 136 -12.36 -15.53 9.76
C ASP A 136 -12.90 -16.12 11.09
N THR A 137 -13.71 -17.18 10.98
CA THR A 137 -14.30 -17.88 12.13
C THR A 137 -13.28 -18.56 13.04
N TYR A 138 -12.05 -18.74 12.58
CA TYR A 138 -10.94 -19.35 13.32
C TYR A 138 -10.02 -18.28 13.94
N GLY A 139 -10.33 -17.01 13.73
CA GLY A 139 -9.61 -15.87 14.28
C GLY A 139 -8.42 -15.40 13.43
N ASN A 140 -8.23 -15.94 12.23
CA ASN A 140 -7.18 -15.50 11.29
C ASN A 140 -7.66 -14.30 10.46
N TYR A 141 -6.73 -13.44 10.06
CA TYR A 141 -7.01 -12.35 9.14
C TYR A 141 -6.88 -12.82 7.70
N LYS A 142 -7.84 -12.45 6.85
CA LYS A 142 -7.88 -12.84 5.44
C LYS A 142 -8.24 -11.65 4.57
N LEU A 143 -7.52 -11.51 3.46
CA LEU A 143 -7.86 -10.58 2.39
C LEU A 143 -9.16 -10.99 1.69
N THR A 144 -10.12 -10.08 1.61
CA THR A 144 -11.45 -10.32 1.01
C THR A 144 -11.67 -9.56 -0.28
N ASN A 145 -11.10 -8.36 -0.40
CA ASN A 145 -11.26 -7.51 -1.58
C ASN A 145 -10.03 -6.62 -1.81
N ILE A 146 -9.86 -6.18 -3.06
CA ILE A 146 -8.81 -5.24 -3.47
C ILE A 146 -9.42 -4.18 -4.37
N ARG A 147 -9.11 -2.92 -4.06
CA ARG A 147 -9.39 -1.76 -4.91
C ARG A 147 -8.09 -1.07 -5.26
N MET A 148 -7.98 -0.52 -6.47
CA MET A 148 -6.78 0.19 -6.89
C MET A 148 -7.10 1.55 -7.49
N PHE A 149 -6.20 2.48 -7.23
CA PHE A 149 -6.20 3.86 -7.72
C PHE A 149 -4.79 4.16 -8.24
N ILE A 150 -4.69 4.85 -9.36
CA ILE A 150 -3.40 5.31 -9.90
C ILE A 150 -3.43 6.83 -9.95
N ASN A 151 -2.53 7.47 -9.22
CA ASN A 151 -2.54 8.90 -8.93
C ASN A 151 -3.89 9.32 -8.31
N ASP A 152 -4.43 10.47 -8.71
CA ASP A 152 -5.73 10.97 -8.28
C ASP A 152 -6.88 10.49 -9.21
N ASP A 153 -6.66 9.43 -10.01
CA ASP A 153 -7.70 8.88 -10.88
C ASP A 153 -8.80 8.17 -10.06
N PRO A 154 -10.04 8.08 -10.58
CA PRO A 154 -11.09 7.26 -9.98
C PRO A 154 -10.67 5.80 -9.81
N GLU A 155 -11.37 5.09 -8.91
CA GLU A 155 -11.19 3.65 -8.70
C GLU A 155 -11.20 2.89 -10.04
N LEU A 156 -10.17 2.06 -10.24
CA LEU A 156 -10.07 1.23 -11.43
C LEU A 156 -11.17 0.17 -11.43
N SER A 157 -11.71 -0.14 -12.61
CA SER A 157 -12.63 -1.28 -12.74
C SER A 157 -11.88 -2.59 -12.46
N PRO A 158 -12.59 -3.66 -12.03
CA PRO A 158 -11.97 -4.96 -11.74
C PRO A 158 -11.13 -5.52 -12.90
N ASP A 159 -11.54 -5.28 -14.15
CA ASP A 159 -10.79 -5.72 -15.34
C ASP A 159 -9.44 -4.98 -15.44
N TYR A 160 -9.42 -3.67 -15.22
CA TYR A 160 -8.18 -2.88 -15.18
C TYR A 160 -7.29 -3.28 -14.01
N VAL A 161 -7.86 -3.60 -12.84
CA VAL A 161 -7.09 -4.10 -11.68
C VAL A 161 -6.30 -5.35 -12.05
N ASN A 162 -6.93 -6.32 -12.72
CA ASN A 162 -6.25 -7.55 -13.13
C ASN A 162 -5.12 -7.28 -14.13
N LEU A 163 -5.35 -6.40 -15.13
CA LEU A 163 -4.31 -6.02 -16.08
C LEU A 163 -3.11 -5.35 -15.41
N VAL A 164 -3.35 -4.48 -14.42
CA VAL A 164 -2.28 -3.86 -13.64
C VAL A 164 -1.51 -4.92 -12.84
N ILE A 165 -2.21 -5.84 -12.18
CA ILE A 165 -1.57 -6.94 -11.44
C ILE A 165 -0.70 -7.80 -12.37
N ASP A 166 -1.21 -8.16 -13.55
CA ASP A 166 -0.47 -8.98 -14.51
C ASP A 166 0.77 -8.25 -15.06
N ASP A 167 0.68 -6.95 -15.37
CA ASP A 167 1.83 -6.12 -15.76
C ASP A 167 2.89 -6.08 -14.64
N LEU A 168 2.47 -5.83 -13.39
CA LEU A 168 3.38 -5.82 -12.24
C LEU A 168 4.02 -7.20 -11.98
N LEU A 169 3.26 -8.29 -12.13
CA LEU A 169 3.77 -9.66 -11.99
C LEU A 169 4.81 -9.99 -13.05
N SER A 170 4.60 -9.56 -14.30
CA SER A 170 5.54 -9.80 -15.41
C SER A 170 6.94 -9.22 -15.16
N LYS A 171 7.02 -8.16 -14.35
CA LYS A 171 8.27 -7.49 -13.96
C LYS A 171 8.97 -8.17 -12.77
N VAL A 172 8.21 -8.89 -11.94
CA VAL A 172 8.72 -9.62 -10.78
C VAL A 172 9.22 -11.01 -11.15
N ASN A 173 8.60 -11.64 -12.14
CA ASN A 173 8.88 -13.00 -12.58
C ASN A 173 9.15 -13.05 -14.10
N PRO A 174 10.29 -12.50 -14.58
CA PRO A 174 10.63 -12.44 -15.99
C PRO A 174 11.00 -13.78 -16.63
#